data_AF-A0A968T1A9-F1
#
_entry.id   AF-A0A968T1A9-F1
#
_cell.length_a   1.000
_cell.length_b   1.000
_cell.length_c   1.000
_cell.angle_alpha   90.00
_cell.angle_beta   90.00
_cell.angle_gamma   90.00
#
_symmetry.space_group_name_H-M   'P 1'
#
loop_
_entity.id
_entity.type
_entity.pdbx_description
1 polymer ?
#
loop_
_entity_poly.entity_id
_entity_poly.type
_entity_poly.pdbx_seq_one_letter_code
_entity_poly.pdbx_strand_id
1 'polypeptide(L)'
;MPYRRLPNTDVARLRALKIAYLKGKELPPFKLAFTQNSFTKVQSFMPSFEHALLLHKNAFANQVNKSRDYANALKRPNFTFLILFRC
;
A
#
# COMPACT_ATOMS: atom_id res chain seq x y z
N MET A 1 -19.85 -12.04 -22.33
CA MET A 1 -19.87 -12.11 -20.84
C MET A 1 -18.76 -11.20 -20.32
N PRO A 2 -19.01 -10.18 -19.48
CA PRO A 2 -17.98 -9.20 -19.14
C PRO A 2 -17.11 -9.76 -18.01
N TYR A 3 -15.84 -10.00 -18.28
CA TYR A 3 -14.90 -10.36 -17.22
C TYR A 3 -14.76 -9.18 -16.25
N ARG A 4 -15.06 -9.40 -14.97
CA ARG A 4 -14.82 -8.41 -13.91
C ARG A 4 -13.32 -8.32 -13.68
N ARG A 5 -12.71 -7.20 -14.07
CA ARG A 5 -11.28 -6.99 -13.88
C ARG A 5 -10.95 -7.11 -12.40
N LEU A 6 -9.95 -7.93 -12.08
CA LEU A 6 -9.49 -8.08 -10.71
C LEU A 6 -9.00 -6.70 -10.23
N PRO A 7 -9.45 -6.20 -9.06
CA PRO A 7 -9.07 -4.88 -8.61
C PRO A 7 -7.54 -4.76 -8.52
N ASN A 8 -6.99 -3.73 -9.17
CA ASN A 8 -5.54 -3.50 -9.32
C ASN A 8 -4.89 -2.83 -8.10
N THR A 9 -5.67 -2.59 -7.04
CA THR A 9 -5.19 -1.96 -5.80
C THR A 9 -4.34 -2.92 -4.97
N ASP A 10 -3.34 -2.41 -4.24
CA ASP A 10 -2.50 -3.23 -3.35
C ASP A 10 -3.29 -3.91 -2.24
N VAL A 11 -4.40 -3.30 -1.80
CA VAL A 11 -5.33 -3.90 -0.83
C VAL A 11 -5.98 -5.16 -1.41
N ALA A 12 -6.39 -5.12 -2.67
CA ALA A 12 -6.95 -6.29 -3.34
C ALA A 12 -5.90 -7.39 -3.55
N ARG A 13 -4.66 -7.02 -3.91
CA ARG A 13 -3.53 -7.95 -4.00
C ARG A 13 -3.26 -8.64 -2.66
N LEU A 14 -3.22 -7.87 -1.56
CA LEU A 14 -3.05 -8.43 -0.21
C LEU A 14 -4.18 -9.40 0.16
N ARG A 15 -5.44 -9.06 -0.17
CA ARG A 15 -6.58 -9.95 0.08
C ARG A 15 -6.48 -11.25 -0.73
N ALA A 16 -6.10 -11.17 -2.00
CA ALA A 16 -5.91 -12.34 -2.84
C ALA A 16 -4.79 -13.26 -2.29
N LEU A 17 -3.67 -12.67 -1.86
CA LEU A 17 -2.57 -13.42 -1.22
C LEU A 17 -3.00 -14.09 0.08
N LYS A 18 -3.80 -13.43 0.93
CA LYS A 18 -4.36 -14.04 2.14
C LYS A 18 -5.25 -15.23 1.83
N ILE A 19 -6.15 -15.10 0.85
CA ILE A 19 -7.03 -16.20 0.45
C ILE A 19 -6.21 -17.37 -0.11
N ALA A 20 -5.22 -17.09 -0.95
CA ALA A 20 -4.30 -18.11 -1.48
C ALA A 20 -3.53 -18.82 -0.36
N TYR A 21 -3.03 -18.08 0.62
CA TYR A 21 -2.33 -18.64 1.78
C TYR A 21 -3.24 -19.53 2.64
N LEU A 22 -4.48 -19.12 2.89
CA LEU A 22 -5.46 -19.94 3.62
C LEU A 22 -5.76 -21.23 2.86
N LYS A 23 -5.98 -21.16 1.53
CA LYS A 23 -6.18 -22.35 0.69
C LYS A 23 -4.95 -23.26 0.65
N GLY A 24 -3.75 -22.68 0.71
CA GLY A 24 -2.48 -23.39 0.84
C GLY A 24 -2.33 -24.19 2.14
N LYS A 25 -3.01 -23.79 3.21
CA LYS A 25 -3.01 -24.51 4.49
C LYS A 25 -4.03 -25.66 4.54
N GLU A 26 -5.17 -25.49 3.86
CA GLU A 26 -6.28 -26.45 3.88
C GLU A 26 -6.05 -27.63 2.92
N LEU A 27 -5.40 -27.38 1.79
CA LEU A 27 -5.28 -28.36 0.70
C LEU A 27 -3.90 -29.02 0.67
N PRO A 28 -3.81 -30.31 0.34
CA PRO A 28 -2.53 -30.97 0.11
C PRO A 28 -1.85 -30.43 -1.17
N PRO A 29 -0.50 -30.51 -1.27
CA PRO A 29 0.26 -29.90 -2.38
C PRO A 29 -0.19 -30.33 -3.78
N PHE A 30 -0.68 -31.57 -3.93
CA PHE A 30 -1.15 -32.11 -5.22
C PHE A 30 -2.45 -31.47 -5.72
N LYS A 31 -3.24 -30.87 -4.82
CA LYS A 31 -4.52 -30.22 -5.14
C LYS A 31 -4.41 -28.70 -5.18
N LEU A 32 -3.21 -28.16 -4.93
CA LEU A 32 -2.95 -26.73 -4.98
C LEU A 32 -2.81 -26.26 -6.43
N ALA A 33 -3.37 -25.08 -6.73
CA ALA A 33 -3.23 -24.45 -8.05
C ALA A 33 -1.84 -23.83 -8.29
N PHE A 34 -0.94 -23.90 -7.32
CA PHE A 34 0.39 -23.29 -7.36
C PHE A 34 1.42 -24.17 -6.64
N THR A 35 2.69 -24.02 -7.00
CA THR A 35 3.78 -24.84 -6.47
C THR A 35 4.02 -24.59 -4.97
N GLN A 36 4.52 -25.59 -4.25
CA GLN A 36 4.92 -25.42 -2.85
C GLN A 36 5.95 -24.29 -2.64
N ASN A 37 6.84 -24.08 -3.61
CA ASN A 37 7.81 -22.98 -3.59
C ASN A 37 7.16 -21.59 -3.61
N SER A 38 6.02 -21.40 -4.29
CA SER A 38 5.32 -20.11 -4.23
C SER A 38 4.57 -19.95 -2.91
N PHE A 39 4.07 -21.03 -2.31
CA PHE A 39 3.49 -20.98 -0.96
C PHE A 39 4.47 -20.46 0.08
N THR A 40 5.68 -21.01 0.12
CA THR A 40 6.73 -20.60 1.08
C THR A 40 7.16 -19.15 0.87
N LYS A 41 7.28 -18.71 -0.39
CA LYS A 41 7.56 -17.31 -0.73
C LYS A 41 6.45 -16.37 -0.27
N VAL A 42 5.19 -16.74 -0.46
CA VAL A 42 4.05 -15.93 0.01
C VAL A 42 4.04 -15.85 1.53
N GLN A 43 4.35 -16.95 2.21
CA GLN A 43 4.41 -16.99 3.67
C GLN A 43 5.47 -16.03 4.24
N SER A 44 6.66 -15.94 3.64
CA SER A 44 7.72 -15.03 4.10
C SER A 44 7.51 -13.58 3.63
N PHE A 45 6.92 -13.38 2.45
CA PHE A 45 6.70 -12.05 1.87
C PHE A 45 5.54 -11.28 2.53
N MET A 46 4.49 -11.99 2.95
CA MET A 46 3.24 -11.37 3.40
C MET A 46 3.40 -10.37 4.56
N PRO A 47 4.19 -10.64 5.63
CA PRO A 47 4.39 -9.67 6.70
C PRO A 47 5.04 -8.36 6.24
N SER A 48 6.04 -8.46 5.35
CA SER A 48 6.73 -7.29 4.80
C SER A 48 5.79 -6.44 3.94
N PHE A 49 4.95 -7.10 3.14
CA PHE A 49 3.97 -6.42 2.30
C PHE A 49 2.89 -5.69 3.11
N GLU A 50 2.41 -6.30 4.20
CA GLU A 50 1.46 -5.65 5.12
C GLU A 50 2.06 -4.41 5.78
N HIS A 51 3.32 -4.51 6.24
CA HIS A 51 4.03 -3.39 6.84
C HIS A 51 4.22 -2.24 5.86
N ALA A 52 4.67 -2.53 4.64
CA ALA A 52 4.85 -1.52 3.60
C ALA A 52 3.53 -0.78 3.27
N LEU A 53 2.41 -1.51 3.22
CA LEU A 53 1.10 -0.93 2.94
C LEU A 53 0.61 -0.03 4.09
N LEU A 54 0.92 -0.39 5.33
CA LEU A 54 0.64 0.43 6.50
C LEU A 54 1.49 1.71 6.49
N LEU A 55 2.79 1.61 6.22
CA LEU A 55 3.68 2.77 6.08
C LEU A 55 3.20 3.72 4.98
N HIS A 56 2.80 3.18 3.83
CA HIS A 56 2.27 3.97 2.72
C HIS A 56 1.01 4.74 3.14
N LYS A 57 0.08 4.11 3.85
CA LYS A 57 -1.12 4.77 4.38
C LYS A 57 -0.78 5.90 5.35
N ASN A 58 0.16 5.67 6.25
CA ASN A 58 0.60 6.68 7.21
C ASN A 58 1.31 7.85 6.53
N ALA A 59 2.20 7.57 5.58
CA ALA A 59 2.89 8.59 4.80
C ALA A 59 1.90 9.44 4.01
N PHE A 60 0.91 8.82 3.37
CA PHE A 60 -0.15 9.53 2.65
C PHE A 60 -0.98 10.42 3.57
N ALA A 61 -1.41 9.91 4.73
CA ALA A 61 -2.15 10.70 5.72
C ALA A 61 -1.33 11.90 6.20
N ASN A 62 -0.04 11.69 6.50
CA ASN A 62 0.87 12.75 6.90
C ASN A 62 1.06 13.80 5.79
N GLN A 63 1.19 13.37 4.53
CA GLN A 63 1.29 14.26 3.38
C GLN A 63 0.05 15.13 3.22
N VAL A 64 -1.14 14.54 3.36
CA VAL A 64 -2.42 15.27 3.26
C VAL A 64 -2.59 16.27 4.40
N ASN A 65 -2.16 15.92 5.61
CA ASN A 65 -2.22 16.85 6.75
C ASN A 65 -1.24 18.01 6.56
N LYS A 66 0.03 17.70 6.26
CA LYS A 66 1.07 18.72 6.06
C LYS A 66 0.77 19.64 4.88
N SER A 67 0.17 19.14 3.79
CA SER A 67 -0.15 19.99 2.63
C SER A 67 -1.08 21.16 2.98
N ARG A 68 -2.01 20.95 3.92
CA ARG A 68 -2.89 22.00 4.45
C ARG A 68 -2.12 23.01 5.28
N ASP A 69 -1.23 22.52 6.15
CA ASP A 69 -0.37 23.37 6.98
C ASP A 69 0.56 24.23 6.13
N TYR A 70 1.18 23.64 5.09
CA TYR A 70 2.00 24.36 4.11
C TYR A 70 1.18 25.41 3.36
N ALA A 71 -0.02 25.08 2.88
CA ALA A 71 -0.89 26.04 2.20
C ALA A 71 -1.25 27.23 3.10
N ASN A 72 -1.47 26.99 4.40
CA ASN A 72 -1.75 28.04 5.37
C ASN A 72 -0.49 28.86 5.72
N ALA A 73 0.68 28.23 5.81
CA ALA A 73 1.95 28.92 6.03
C ALA A 73 2.32 29.84 4.87
N LEU A 74 2.08 29.40 3.62
CA LEU A 74 2.33 30.19 2.41
C LEU A 74 1.47 31.46 2.33
N LYS A 75 0.26 31.44 2.89
CA LYS A 75 -0.64 32.61 2.94
C LYS A 75 -0.22 33.65 3.98
N ARG A 76 0.74 33.34 4.87
CA ARG A 76 1.19 34.29 5.89
C ARG A 76 2.10 35.33 5.24
N PRO A 77 1.87 36.64 5.47
CA PRO A 77 2.58 37.71 4.77
C PRO A 77 4.10 37.65 5.01
N ASN A 78 4.52 37.24 6.21
CA ASN A 78 5.94 37.12 6.57
C ASN A 78 6.67 36.03 5.76
N PHE A 79 5.97 34.97 5.35
CA PHE A 79 6.57 33.88 4.56
C PHE A 79 6.73 34.30 3.09
N THR A 80 5.75 35.02 2.54
CA THR A 80 5.83 35.60 1.19
C THR A 80 6.92 36.69 1.12
N PHE A 81 7.04 37.51 2.17
CA PHE A 81 8.08 38.53 2.29
C PHE A 81 9.49 37.92 2.32
N LEU A 82 9.68 36.81 3.04
CA LEU A 82 10.98 36.11 3.10
C LEU A 82 11.39 35.46 1.77
N ILE A 83 10.43 35.09 0.91
CA ILE A 83 10.70 34.52 -0.42
C ILE A 83 11.02 35.63 -1.42
N LEU A 84 10.29 36.76 -1.38
CA LEU A 84 10.47 37.89 -2.29
C LEU A 84 11.77 38.68 -2.02
N PHE A 85 12.27 38.70 -0.79
CA PHE A 85 13.49 39.45 -0.42
C PHE A 85 14.77 38.59 -0.31
N ARG A 86 14.71 37.30 -0.68
CA ARG A 86 15.88 36.41 -0.75
C ARG A 86 16.36 36.13 -2.19
N CYS A 87 15.74 36.75 -3.19
CA CYS A 87 16.21 36.81 -4.57
C CYS A 87 16.98 38.10 -4.83
#